data_AF-A0A4Q5NQS9-F1
#
_entry.id   AF-A0A4Q5NQS9-F1
#
_cell.length_a   1.000
_cell.length_b   1.000
_cell.length_c   1.000
_cell.angle_alpha   90.00
_cell.angle_beta   90.00
_cell.angle_gamma   90.00
#
_symmetry.space_group_name_H-M   'P 1'
#
loop_
_entity.id
_entity.type
_entity.pdbx_description
1 polymer ?
#
loop_
_entity_poly.entity_id
_entity_poly.type
_entity_poly.pdbx_seq_one_letter_code
_entity_poly.pdbx_strand_id
1 'polypeptide(L)'
;MKLFRNRPSSRLTLWGAVMALALVAGVVAAQEPIGKVQQGLVGGELVTEKTQEAYGLLSLEDPSGGCSASLLRNGWAISAAHCVDAKDGNGNAMRDPARPGQNILRPVGGFEISAAWGGGQLKHATRIETFWPSDIALIQLDSPMQVNGQATGYVREVFLDQFPYFGTPTNVEMTVFGRGINQFATGKGAAAKPSTSDNKYRMGKVRVSKEAGPLYWYPTNGNLMIAGGDSGGSTFTTVGTSRKTVLVGVHALTLSYYVPGKPTKGWTWVSSTPEAADAIIKPVWPQIEKIMGPLPTVPTPPEPFTGRHSATFETTVPFSTAAADRHFILYGVKENGDLVWHRHLVKGTGATAKHVWNPTKIVGNGWKGGFQAVLPAGLLAMYAIQDDGTMQWHWHTGSTEGSYRWREPMQVVGKGWSTTSSWKIMPMDHGVVYTIGQDGYPCWQKHLNYKDGTGGTSLWMAPRNVGWGWKEGYKTVFAGGDGVFYAVRNDGVLMWHKHKSYLNPPSVPANNASNADKLKWQNSWDEAKIVGYGWDDMPQIFAAGDGYIYGIRRNGDLMWFHHLGWEAGTPTWEVNTGVKIASGWDSYAFAFARQTTSDLGSNNPEVDIVVK
;
A
#
# COMPACT_ATOMS: atom_id res chain seq x y z
N MET A 1 -19.38 34.67 -96.81
CA MET A 1 -20.20 35.88 -97.06
C MET A 1 -20.27 36.65 -95.74
N LYS A 2 -19.85 37.93 -95.78
CA LYS A 2 -19.85 39.04 -94.76
C LYS A 2 -20.78 38.86 -93.53
N LEU A 3 -20.56 39.37 -92.30
CA LEU A 3 -19.59 40.29 -91.65
C LEU A 3 -19.95 40.42 -90.14
N PHE A 4 -18.95 40.79 -89.31
CA PHE A 4 -18.96 41.62 -88.08
C PHE A 4 -19.79 41.22 -86.83
N ARG A 5 -19.19 40.97 -85.65
CA ARG A 5 -18.53 41.83 -84.61
C ARG A 5 -19.48 42.16 -83.45
N ASN A 6 -19.18 41.68 -82.25
CA ASN A 6 -18.73 42.49 -81.09
C ASN A 6 -18.88 41.72 -79.76
N ARG A 7 -17.77 41.67 -79.02
CA ARG A 7 -17.67 41.59 -77.55
C ARG A 7 -17.91 43.03 -76.99
N PRO A 8 -18.23 43.28 -75.69
CA PRO A 8 -17.44 42.76 -74.54
C PRO A 8 -18.13 42.65 -73.14
N SER A 9 -17.38 42.07 -72.19
CA SER A 9 -17.20 42.38 -70.74
C SER A 9 -18.41 42.89 -69.91
N SER A 10 -18.72 42.47 -68.67
CA SER A 10 -17.91 41.96 -67.54
C SER A 10 -18.76 41.90 -66.25
N ARG A 11 -18.39 41.00 -65.30
CA ARG A 11 -18.58 41.07 -63.80
C ARG A 11 -20.04 41.02 -63.27
N LEU A 12 -20.40 40.56 -62.07
CA LEU A 12 -19.79 39.86 -60.93
C LEU A 12 -21.00 39.26 -60.13
N THR A 13 -20.82 38.07 -59.53
CA THR A 13 -21.39 37.57 -58.25
C THR A 13 -22.87 37.74 -57.85
N LEU A 14 -23.56 36.61 -57.53
CA LEU A 14 -24.37 36.38 -56.30
C LEU A 14 -24.96 34.92 -56.29
N TRP A 15 -24.63 34.09 -55.30
CA TRP A 15 -25.47 33.56 -54.18
C TRP A 15 -26.83 32.88 -54.51
N GLY A 16 -26.89 31.58 -54.17
CA GLY A 16 -27.81 30.98 -53.18
C GLY A 16 -29.32 30.90 -53.44
N ALA A 17 -29.87 29.68 -53.43
CA ALA A 17 -30.93 29.24 -52.50
C ALA A 17 -31.43 27.81 -52.82
N VAL A 18 -31.89 27.15 -51.76
CA VAL A 18 -32.25 25.75 -51.59
C VAL A 18 -33.75 25.52 -51.89
N MET A 19 -34.11 24.31 -52.36
CA MET A 19 -35.42 23.71 -52.05
C MET A 19 -35.32 22.17 -52.03
N ALA A 20 -36.06 21.56 -51.12
CA ALA A 20 -35.99 20.15 -50.71
C ALA A 20 -37.29 19.36 -51.02
N LEU A 21 -37.24 18.05 -50.70
CA LEU A 21 -38.26 16.96 -50.66
C LEU A 21 -38.24 15.99 -51.87
N ALA A 22 -38.33 14.65 -51.74
CA ALA A 22 -38.59 13.75 -50.60
C ALA A 22 -38.04 12.32 -50.84
N LEU A 23 -38.02 11.51 -49.78
CA LEU A 23 -37.45 10.17 -49.57
C LEU A 23 -38.12 8.99 -50.29
N VAL A 24 -37.31 7.95 -50.61
CA VAL A 24 -37.69 6.52 -50.55
C VAL A 24 -36.53 5.73 -49.93
N ALA A 25 -36.80 4.96 -48.88
CA ALA A 25 -35.83 4.14 -48.16
C ALA A 25 -35.55 2.82 -48.90
N GLY A 26 -34.28 2.58 -49.24
CA GLY A 26 -33.76 1.30 -49.72
C GLY A 26 -32.62 0.84 -48.81
N VAL A 27 -32.76 -0.35 -48.23
CA VAL A 27 -31.76 -0.99 -47.38
C VAL A 27 -30.56 -1.39 -48.24
N VAL A 28 -29.43 -0.69 -48.08
CA VAL A 28 -28.15 -1.09 -48.66
C VAL A 28 -27.30 -1.65 -47.54
N ALA A 29 -26.87 -2.91 -47.71
CA ALA A 29 -25.95 -3.60 -46.83
C ALA A 29 -24.68 -2.75 -46.65
N ALA A 30 -24.42 -2.32 -45.40
CA ALA A 30 -23.16 -1.72 -45.04
C ALA A 30 -22.08 -2.80 -45.14
N GLN A 31 -21.21 -2.66 -46.13
CA GLN A 31 -19.96 -3.38 -46.20
C GLN A 31 -19.10 -2.92 -45.03
N GLU A 32 -18.95 -3.77 -44.01
CA GLU A 32 -18.09 -3.47 -42.88
C GLU A 32 -16.66 -3.25 -43.38
N PRO A 33 -15.97 -2.17 -42.96
CA PRO A 33 -14.55 -2.08 -43.18
C PRO A 33 -13.92 -3.22 -42.39
N ILE A 34 -13.29 -4.15 -43.12
CA ILE A 34 -12.44 -5.21 -42.57
C ILE A 34 -11.24 -4.51 -41.93
N GLY A 35 -11.43 -4.02 -40.72
CA GLY A 35 -10.36 -3.63 -39.84
C GLY A 35 -9.52 -4.86 -39.60
N LYS A 36 -8.25 -4.81 -40.00
CA LYS A 36 -7.25 -5.73 -39.46
C LYS A 36 -7.22 -5.52 -37.95
N VAL A 37 -8.01 -6.30 -37.22
CA VAL A 37 -7.84 -6.44 -35.78
C VAL A 37 -6.55 -7.22 -35.58
N GLN A 38 -5.43 -6.49 -35.56
CA GLN A 38 -4.30 -6.92 -34.74
C GLN A 38 -4.74 -6.74 -33.30
N GLN A 39 -5.50 -7.71 -32.78
CA GLN A 39 -5.60 -7.90 -31.34
C GLN A 39 -4.17 -8.20 -30.89
N GLY A 40 -3.55 -7.21 -30.23
CA GLY A 40 -2.23 -7.35 -29.64
C GLY A 40 -2.18 -8.63 -28.82
N LEU A 41 -1.09 -9.38 -28.98
CA LEU A 41 -0.80 -10.60 -28.24
C LEU A 41 -1.17 -10.42 -26.77
N VAL A 42 -2.05 -11.29 -26.31
CA VAL A 42 -2.94 -11.06 -25.18
C VAL A 42 -2.16 -11.17 -23.86
N GLY A 43 -2.30 -10.16 -22.99
CA GLY A 43 -2.05 -10.18 -21.54
C GLY A 43 -0.60 -10.24 -21.03
N GLY A 44 -0.04 -9.10 -20.64
CA GLY A 44 1.13 -8.99 -19.75
C GLY A 44 2.47 -8.70 -20.41
N GLU A 45 3.34 -8.03 -19.67
CA GLU A 45 4.70 -7.68 -20.12
C GLU A 45 5.63 -8.88 -19.93
N LEU A 46 6.42 -9.22 -20.96
CA LEU A 46 7.44 -10.28 -20.85
C LEU A 46 8.47 -9.92 -19.77
N VAL A 47 8.78 -10.88 -18.91
CA VAL A 47 9.65 -10.67 -17.76
C VAL A 47 11.09 -11.04 -18.11
N THR A 48 11.99 -10.07 -18.03
CA THR A 48 13.43 -10.28 -18.27
C THR A 48 14.05 -11.20 -17.22
N GLU A 49 15.12 -11.91 -17.54
CA GLU A 49 15.85 -12.77 -16.57
C GLU A 49 16.23 -12.00 -15.30
N LYS A 50 16.69 -10.75 -15.43
CA LYS A 50 17.01 -9.90 -14.28
C LYS A 50 15.80 -9.64 -13.38
N THR A 51 14.62 -9.43 -13.97
CA THR A 51 13.39 -9.28 -13.19
C THR A 51 12.98 -10.61 -12.58
N GLN A 52 13.11 -11.73 -13.29
CA GLN A 52 12.84 -13.06 -12.74
C GLN A 52 13.74 -13.35 -11.54
N GLU A 53 15.03 -12.99 -11.59
CA GLU A 53 15.98 -13.11 -10.48
C GLU A 53 15.61 -12.22 -9.30
N ALA A 54 15.27 -10.95 -9.55
CA ALA A 54 14.89 -10.00 -8.50
C ALA A 54 13.63 -10.43 -7.72
N TYR A 55 12.70 -11.10 -8.38
CA TYR A 55 11.48 -11.65 -7.77
C TYR A 55 11.63 -13.11 -7.34
N GLY A 56 12.73 -13.79 -7.70
CA GLY A 56 12.96 -15.19 -7.40
C GLY A 56 11.94 -16.13 -8.06
N LEU A 57 11.59 -15.86 -9.32
CA LEU A 57 10.62 -16.66 -10.06
C LEU A 57 11.22 -18.01 -10.46
N LEU A 58 10.50 -19.09 -10.19
CA LEU A 58 10.95 -20.47 -10.39
C LEU A 58 9.90 -21.28 -11.14
N SER A 59 10.34 -22.19 -11.97
CA SER A 59 9.49 -23.21 -12.60
C SER A 59 9.52 -24.47 -11.74
N LEU A 60 8.37 -25.10 -11.53
CA LEU A 60 8.23 -26.38 -10.83
C LEU A 60 7.65 -27.39 -11.82
N GLU A 61 8.42 -28.40 -12.18
CA GLU A 61 8.04 -29.35 -13.22
C GLU A 61 8.20 -30.78 -12.73
N ASP A 62 7.28 -31.64 -13.15
CA ASP A 62 7.43 -33.09 -13.04
C ASP A 62 6.91 -33.73 -14.34
N PRO A 63 7.10 -35.04 -14.55
CA PRO A 63 6.63 -35.72 -15.77
C PRO A 63 5.12 -35.61 -16.05
N SER A 64 4.32 -35.16 -15.07
CA SER A 64 2.87 -35.02 -15.21
C SER A 64 2.37 -33.58 -15.34
N GLY A 65 3.25 -32.58 -15.30
CA GLY A 65 2.93 -31.20 -15.68
C GLY A 65 3.87 -30.15 -15.09
N GLY A 66 3.71 -28.91 -15.57
CA GLY A 66 4.43 -27.74 -15.09
C GLY A 66 3.55 -26.80 -14.28
N CYS A 67 4.11 -26.29 -13.20
CA CYS A 67 3.64 -25.19 -12.37
C CYS A 67 4.75 -24.14 -12.23
N SER A 68 4.43 -23.03 -11.59
CA SER A 68 5.42 -22.07 -11.13
C SER A 68 5.61 -22.17 -9.62
N ALA A 69 6.67 -21.54 -9.16
CA ALA A 69 7.05 -21.43 -7.77
C ALA A 69 7.78 -20.09 -7.55
N SER A 70 8.02 -19.76 -6.28
CA SER A 70 8.81 -18.61 -5.88
C SER A 70 9.88 -19.02 -4.89
N LEU A 71 11.07 -18.46 -5.02
CA LEU A 71 12.15 -18.67 -4.06
C LEU A 71 11.83 -17.94 -2.75
N LEU A 72 11.90 -18.65 -1.62
CA LEU A 72 11.78 -18.11 -0.25
C LEU A 72 13.14 -17.89 0.41
N ARG A 73 14.03 -18.86 0.29
CA ARG A 73 15.45 -18.80 0.67
C ARG A 73 16.25 -19.52 -0.41
N ASN A 74 17.57 -19.35 -0.49
CA ASN A 74 18.36 -20.03 -1.52
C ASN A 74 18.04 -21.54 -1.65
N GLY A 75 17.78 -22.25 -0.53
CA GLY A 75 17.41 -23.67 -0.54
C GLY A 75 15.92 -23.98 -0.36
N TRP A 76 15.02 -22.99 -0.40
CA TRP A 76 13.59 -23.17 -0.13
C TRP A 76 12.72 -22.42 -1.14
N ALA A 77 11.71 -23.10 -1.69
CA ALA A 77 10.73 -22.52 -2.61
C ALA A 77 9.30 -22.72 -2.08
N ILE A 78 8.37 -21.92 -2.59
CA ILE A 78 6.93 -22.00 -2.31
C ILE A 78 6.14 -22.11 -3.62
N SER A 79 5.10 -22.93 -3.63
CA SER A 79 4.18 -23.15 -4.76
C SER A 79 2.77 -23.49 -4.23
N ALA A 80 1.84 -23.82 -5.11
CA ALA A 80 0.50 -24.29 -4.73
C ALA A 80 0.53 -25.77 -4.31
N ALA A 81 -0.26 -26.18 -3.32
CA ALA A 81 -0.29 -27.57 -2.84
C ALA A 81 -0.79 -28.54 -3.91
N HIS A 82 -1.80 -28.15 -4.69
CA HIS A 82 -2.31 -29.01 -5.75
C HIS A 82 -1.31 -29.24 -6.90
N CYS A 83 -0.22 -28.46 -6.97
CA CYS A 83 0.92 -28.71 -7.87
C CYS A 83 1.82 -29.84 -7.41
N VAL A 84 1.66 -30.36 -6.19
CA VAL A 84 2.49 -31.47 -5.68
C VAL A 84 1.67 -32.68 -5.26
N ASP A 85 0.34 -32.53 -5.20
CA ASP A 85 -0.60 -33.59 -4.86
C ASP A 85 -0.76 -34.63 -5.98
N ALA A 86 -0.86 -35.90 -5.56
CA ALA A 86 -1.24 -37.00 -6.41
C ALA A 86 -2.73 -36.92 -6.77
N LYS A 87 -3.03 -37.31 -8.01
CA LYS A 87 -4.38 -37.32 -8.56
C LYS A 87 -4.78 -38.73 -8.97
N ASP A 88 -6.07 -39.05 -8.83
CA ASP A 88 -6.64 -40.28 -9.36
C ASP A 88 -6.73 -40.24 -10.90
N GLY A 89 -7.16 -41.34 -11.52
CA GLY A 89 -7.36 -41.42 -12.98
C GLY A 89 -8.38 -40.41 -13.54
N ASN A 90 -9.20 -39.80 -12.68
CA ASN A 90 -10.17 -38.77 -13.05
C ASN A 90 -9.62 -37.35 -12.87
N GLY A 91 -8.46 -37.19 -12.23
CA GLY A 91 -7.80 -35.92 -11.96
C GLY A 91 -8.15 -35.30 -10.61
N ASN A 92 -8.82 -36.04 -9.71
CA ASN A 92 -9.16 -35.57 -8.37
C ASN A 92 -7.99 -35.79 -7.41
N ALA A 93 -7.78 -34.86 -6.48
CA ALA A 93 -6.77 -35.02 -5.43
C ALA A 93 -7.08 -36.22 -4.52
N MET A 94 -6.08 -37.03 -4.24
CA MET A 94 -6.21 -38.21 -3.38
C MET A 94 -5.92 -37.86 -1.93
N ARG A 95 -6.82 -38.21 -0.99
CA ARG A 95 -6.63 -37.92 0.45
C ARG A 95 -5.59 -38.83 1.08
N ASP A 96 -4.76 -38.28 1.96
CA ASP A 96 -3.72 -39.02 2.66
C ASP A 96 -4.26 -39.56 4.01
N PRO A 97 -4.41 -40.89 4.18
CA PRO A 97 -4.85 -41.46 5.45
C PRO A 97 -3.86 -41.25 6.60
N ALA A 98 -2.57 -41.08 6.31
CA ALA A 98 -1.52 -40.87 7.30
C ALA A 98 -1.38 -39.39 7.71
N ARG A 99 -1.91 -38.46 6.90
CA ARG A 99 -1.89 -37.01 7.18
C ARG A 99 -3.31 -36.45 7.10
N PRO A 100 -4.10 -36.53 8.19
CA PRO A 100 -5.48 -36.05 8.21
C PRO A 100 -5.59 -34.60 7.72
N GLY A 101 -6.49 -34.37 6.75
CA GLY A 101 -6.68 -33.06 6.13
C GLY A 101 -5.73 -32.73 4.97
N GLN A 102 -4.74 -33.58 4.69
CA GLN A 102 -3.81 -33.43 3.56
C GLN A 102 -4.12 -34.41 2.41
N ASN A 103 -3.48 -34.16 1.27
CA ASN A 103 -3.53 -35.02 0.09
C ASN A 103 -2.21 -35.80 -0.06
N ILE A 104 -2.28 -36.97 -0.69
CA ILE A 104 -1.11 -37.79 -1.00
C ILE A 104 -0.18 -36.98 -1.90
N LEU A 105 1.11 -36.94 -1.58
CA LEU A 105 2.10 -36.28 -2.43
C LEU A 105 2.53 -37.18 -3.59
N ARG A 106 2.80 -36.58 -4.75
CA ARG A 106 3.58 -37.24 -5.80
C ARG A 106 5.01 -37.49 -5.28
N PRO A 107 5.77 -38.42 -5.91
CA PRO A 107 7.13 -38.73 -5.48
C PRO A 107 8.01 -37.48 -5.43
N VAL A 108 8.52 -37.14 -4.24
CA VAL A 108 9.26 -35.90 -3.99
C VAL A 108 10.47 -35.74 -4.93
N GLY A 109 11.23 -36.81 -5.17
CA GLY A 109 12.39 -36.76 -6.06
C GLY A 109 12.06 -36.59 -7.55
N GLY A 110 10.77 -36.57 -7.94
CA GLY A 110 10.34 -36.35 -9.32
C GLY A 110 10.15 -34.87 -9.69
N PHE A 111 10.30 -33.95 -8.73
CA PHE A 111 10.10 -32.52 -8.94
C PHE A 111 11.42 -31.81 -9.27
N GLU A 112 11.46 -31.23 -10.46
CA GLU A 112 12.49 -30.33 -10.95
C GLU A 112 12.10 -28.87 -10.67
N ILE A 113 13.00 -28.11 -10.06
CA ILE A 113 12.84 -26.69 -9.80
C ILE A 113 13.89 -25.95 -10.61
N SER A 114 13.46 -25.16 -11.59
CA SER A 114 14.37 -24.45 -12.49
C SER A 114 14.20 -22.94 -12.47
N ALA A 115 15.29 -22.24 -12.79
CA ALA A 115 15.36 -20.80 -12.92
C ALA A 115 16.06 -20.45 -14.24
N ALA A 116 15.46 -19.55 -15.03
CA ALA A 116 16.08 -19.08 -16.28
C ALA A 116 17.23 -18.08 -16.05
N TRP A 117 17.37 -17.57 -14.83
CA TRP A 117 18.34 -16.55 -14.44
C TRP A 117 19.57 -17.13 -13.74
N GLY A 118 20.62 -16.32 -13.57
CA GLY A 118 21.89 -16.77 -13.01
C GLY A 118 22.65 -17.76 -13.90
N GLY A 119 22.46 -17.68 -15.22
CA GLY A 119 23.04 -18.61 -16.20
C GLY A 119 22.24 -19.91 -16.41
N GLY A 120 21.02 -19.99 -15.87
CA GLY A 120 20.19 -21.19 -15.89
C GLY A 120 20.53 -22.12 -14.73
N GLN A 121 19.54 -22.46 -13.92
CA GLN A 121 19.72 -23.31 -12.74
C GLN A 121 18.65 -24.37 -12.69
N LEU A 122 19.05 -25.58 -12.29
CA LEU A 122 18.17 -26.73 -12.08
C LEU A 122 18.49 -27.34 -10.72
N LYS A 123 17.45 -27.69 -9.97
CA LYS A 123 17.46 -28.28 -8.62
C LYS A 123 16.35 -29.31 -8.51
N HIS A 124 16.42 -30.17 -7.50
CA HIS A 124 15.37 -31.14 -7.21
C HIS A 124 14.78 -30.94 -5.83
N ALA A 125 13.51 -31.31 -5.66
CA ALA A 125 12.91 -31.33 -4.33
C ALA A 125 13.47 -32.49 -3.51
N THR A 126 13.87 -32.20 -2.27
CA THR A 126 14.28 -33.21 -1.27
C THR A 126 13.23 -33.40 -0.18
N ARG A 127 12.38 -32.40 0.02
CA ARG A 127 11.27 -32.42 0.97
C ARG A 127 10.16 -31.51 0.49
N ILE A 128 8.92 -31.93 0.68
CA ILE A 128 7.72 -31.15 0.39
C ILE A 128 6.78 -31.21 1.59
N GLU A 129 6.31 -30.05 2.04
CA GLU A 129 5.29 -29.91 3.06
C GLU A 129 4.10 -29.15 2.47
N THR A 130 2.89 -29.71 2.60
CA THR A 130 1.66 -29.08 2.11
C THR A 130 0.77 -28.59 3.24
N PHE A 131 0.03 -27.52 2.97
CA PHE A 131 -0.83 -26.86 3.93
C PHE A 131 -2.23 -26.67 3.35
N TRP A 132 -3.07 -27.70 3.47
CA TRP A 132 -4.50 -27.60 3.25
C TRP A 132 -5.23 -27.08 4.51
N PRO A 133 -6.31 -26.27 4.38
CA PRO A 133 -7.01 -25.88 3.15
C PRO A 133 -6.40 -24.70 2.39
N SER A 134 -5.23 -24.17 2.78
CA SER A 134 -4.65 -22.95 2.21
C SER A 134 -4.08 -23.10 0.79
N ASP A 135 -3.97 -24.32 0.25
CA ASP A 135 -3.37 -24.62 -1.06
C ASP A 135 -1.92 -24.10 -1.21
N ILE A 136 -1.10 -24.26 -0.17
CA ILE A 136 0.33 -23.89 -0.16
C ILE A 136 1.22 -25.12 -0.06
N ALA A 137 2.30 -25.16 -0.83
CA ALA A 137 3.40 -26.11 -0.71
C ALA A 137 4.72 -25.40 -0.42
N LEU A 138 5.44 -25.88 0.60
CA LEU A 138 6.83 -25.52 0.89
C LEU A 138 7.75 -26.63 0.37
N ILE A 139 8.78 -26.26 -0.38
CA ILE A 139 9.66 -27.19 -1.09
C ILE A 139 11.11 -26.92 -0.69
N GLN A 140 11.79 -27.94 -0.18
CA GLN A 140 13.23 -27.90 0.10
C GLN A 140 14.00 -28.36 -1.13
N LEU A 141 15.04 -27.63 -1.51
CA LEU A 141 15.89 -27.93 -2.66
C LEU A 141 17.09 -28.82 -2.25
N ASP A 142 17.57 -29.65 -3.17
CA ASP A 142 18.77 -30.48 -3.01
C ASP A 142 20.06 -29.67 -2.84
N SER A 143 20.09 -28.48 -3.44
CA SER A 143 21.16 -27.50 -3.36
C SER A 143 20.59 -26.08 -3.47
N PRO A 144 21.28 -25.06 -2.96
CA PRO A 144 20.80 -23.70 -3.04
C PRO A 144 20.80 -23.16 -4.47
N MET A 145 19.77 -22.37 -4.82
CA MET A 145 19.78 -21.44 -5.94
C MET A 145 20.78 -20.30 -5.67
N GLN A 146 21.49 -19.88 -6.70
CA GLN A 146 22.41 -18.75 -6.67
C GLN A 146 21.70 -17.48 -7.12
N VAL A 147 21.51 -16.52 -6.20
CA VAL A 147 20.92 -15.20 -6.52
C VAL A 147 22.02 -14.16 -6.50
N ASN A 148 22.19 -13.40 -7.58
CA ASN A 148 23.34 -12.51 -7.80
C ASN A 148 24.69 -13.23 -7.60
N GLY A 149 24.76 -14.50 -8.01
CA GLY A 149 25.94 -15.36 -7.83
C GLY A 149 26.18 -15.86 -6.40
N GLN A 150 25.26 -15.61 -5.46
CA GLN A 150 25.40 -16.04 -4.06
C GLN A 150 24.47 -17.21 -3.74
N ALA A 151 25.02 -18.29 -3.19
CA ALA A 151 24.29 -19.48 -2.74
C ALA A 151 23.65 -19.34 -1.33
N THR A 152 23.88 -18.21 -0.66
CA THR A 152 23.34 -17.89 0.67
C THR A 152 22.88 -16.43 0.72
N GLY A 153 22.12 -16.06 1.75
CA GLY A 153 21.71 -14.68 2.02
C GLY A 153 20.44 -14.20 1.31
N TYR A 154 19.89 -14.94 0.34
CA TYR A 154 18.59 -14.61 -0.22
C TYR A 154 17.47 -14.98 0.75
N VAL A 155 16.61 -14.01 1.07
CA VAL A 155 15.40 -14.19 1.88
C VAL A 155 14.27 -13.40 1.25
N ARG A 156 13.16 -14.07 0.97
CA ARG A 156 11.92 -13.43 0.51
C ARG A 156 11.02 -13.12 1.69
N GLU A 157 10.58 -11.88 1.71
CA GLU A 157 9.55 -11.45 2.63
C GLU A 157 8.15 -11.79 2.16
N VAL A 158 7.31 -12.18 3.12
CA VAL A 158 5.93 -12.58 2.90
C VAL A 158 4.99 -11.62 3.60
N PHE A 159 3.90 -11.28 2.92
CA PHE A 159 2.85 -10.45 3.47
C PHE A 159 2.06 -11.21 4.53
N LEU A 160 2.11 -10.72 5.77
CA LEU A 160 1.42 -11.34 6.91
C LEU A 160 0.24 -10.50 7.43
N ASP A 161 -0.19 -9.51 6.66
CA ASP A 161 -1.39 -8.74 6.95
C ASP A 161 -2.61 -9.22 6.13
N GLN A 162 -3.80 -8.67 6.37
CA GLN A 162 -5.05 -9.08 5.69
C GLN A 162 -5.52 -8.01 4.68
N PHE A 163 -6.12 -8.43 3.56
CA PHE A 163 -6.87 -7.51 2.70
C PHE A 163 -8.37 -7.54 3.06
N PRO A 164 -9.06 -6.41 3.25
CA PRO A 164 -8.60 -5.04 3.16
C PRO A 164 -8.21 -4.52 4.54
N TYR A 165 -7.01 -3.97 4.60
CA TYR A 165 -6.78 -2.73 5.33
C TYR A 165 -7.92 -1.77 4.84
N PHE A 166 -8.90 -1.44 5.68
CA PHE A 166 -9.91 -0.35 5.48
C PHE A 166 -11.33 -0.59 5.00
N GLY A 167 -11.89 -1.80 5.10
CA GLY A 167 -13.35 -1.96 4.98
C GLY A 167 -13.97 -1.42 3.68
N THR A 168 -13.18 -1.26 2.61
CA THR A 168 -13.63 -1.10 1.22
C THR A 168 -12.84 -2.11 0.38
N PRO A 169 -13.42 -2.76 -0.64
CA PRO A 169 -12.71 -3.72 -1.47
C PRO A 169 -11.49 -3.07 -2.15
N THR A 170 -10.31 -3.41 -1.64
CA THR A 170 -9.12 -3.81 -2.42
C THR A 170 -8.66 -2.89 -3.54
N ASN A 171 -8.03 -1.78 -3.17
CA ASN A 171 -7.20 -0.96 -4.06
C ASN A 171 -5.69 -1.24 -3.92
N VAL A 172 -5.33 -2.43 -3.45
CA VAL A 172 -3.93 -2.89 -3.42
C VAL A 172 -3.57 -3.40 -4.80
N GLU A 173 -2.73 -2.65 -5.49
CA GLU A 173 -2.14 -3.08 -6.75
C GLU A 173 -1.16 -4.21 -6.46
N MET A 174 -1.47 -5.39 -6.98
CA MET A 174 -0.60 -6.55 -6.96
C MET A 174 0.05 -6.73 -8.31
N THR A 175 1.29 -7.22 -8.29
CA THR A 175 2.00 -7.67 -9.48
C THR A 175 1.98 -9.19 -9.51
N VAL A 176 1.29 -9.74 -10.51
CA VAL A 176 1.16 -11.19 -10.71
C VAL A 176 2.18 -11.67 -11.73
N PHE A 177 2.75 -12.86 -11.53
CA PHE A 177 3.74 -13.47 -12.41
C PHE A 177 3.37 -14.91 -12.74
N GLY A 178 3.39 -15.26 -14.03
CA GLY A 178 3.17 -16.65 -14.47
C GLY A 178 3.59 -16.91 -15.91
N ARG A 179 3.61 -18.19 -16.25
CA ARG A 179 3.97 -18.80 -17.55
C ARG A 179 2.77 -19.45 -18.25
N GLY A 180 1.56 -19.04 -17.84
CA GLY A 180 0.30 -19.58 -18.33
C GLY A 180 0.06 -19.33 -19.82
N ILE A 181 -1.15 -19.63 -20.29
CA ILE A 181 -1.52 -19.39 -21.69
C ILE A 181 -1.33 -17.91 -22.07
N ASN A 182 -0.74 -17.68 -23.24
CA ASN A 182 -0.48 -16.35 -23.79
C ASN A 182 -1.47 -15.95 -24.90
N GLN A 183 -2.36 -16.87 -25.28
CA GLN A 183 -3.44 -16.63 -26.23
C GLN A 183 -4.61 -17.57 -25.94
N PHE A 184 -5.83 -17.02 -25.98
CA PHE A 184 -7.04 -17.81 -25.84
C PHE A 184 -7.36 -18.66 -27.07
N ALA A 185 -8.09 -19.75 -26.83
CA ALA A 185 -8.76 -20.48 -27.88
C ALA A 185 -9.80 -19.59 -28.58
N THR A 186 -9.90 -19.70 -29.90
CA THR A 186 -10.79 -18.85 -30.71
C THR A 186 -11.60 -19.68 -31.70
N GLY A 187 -12.72 -19.13 -32.20
CA GLY A 187 -13.58 -19.79 -33.18
C GLY A 187 -14.62 -20.72 -32.56
N LYS A 188 -15.21 -21.59 -33.39
CA LYS A 188 -16.34 -22.47 -33.01
C LYS A 188 -16.29 -23.81 -33.75
N GLY A 189 -16.88 -24.84 -33.15
CA GLY A 189 -17.02 -26.17 -33.78
C GLY A 189 -15.68 -26.81 -34.15
N ALA A 190 -15.64 -27.52 -35.28
CA ALA A 190 -14.42 -28.21 -35.75
C ALA A 190 -13.27 -27.23 -36.09
N ALA A 191 -13.58 -26.01 -36.52
CA ALA A 191 -12.62 -24.99 -36.95
C ALA A 191 -12.05 -24.13 -35.80
N ALA A 192 -12.43 -24.41 -34.55
CA ALA A 192 -11.87 -23.70 -33.40
C ALA A 192 -10.37 -23.97 -33.27
N LYS A 193 -9.61 -22.93 -32.93
CA LYS A 193 -8.17 -22.99 -32.67
C LYS A 193 -7.94 -23.09 -31.16
N PRO A 194 -7.04 -23.97 -30.69
CA PRO A 194 -6.74 -24.11 -29.27
C PRO A 194 -6.03 -22.86 -28.72
N SER A 195 -6.01 -22.73 -27.40
CA SER A 195 -5.16 -21.79 -26.69
C SER A 195 -3.68 -22.15 -26.90
N THR A 196 -2.79 -21.18 -26.70
CA THR A 196 -1.34 -21.39 -26.77
C THR A 196 -0.65 -20.92 -25.50
N SER A 197 0.51 -21.51 -25.20
CA SER A 197 1.49 -21.01 -24.24
C SER A 197 2.87 -21.09 -24.89
N ASP A 198 3.79 -20.21 -24.48
CA ASP A 198 5.19 -20.21 -24.87
C ASP A 198 6.14 -20.43 -23.69
N ASN A 199 5.61 -20.81 -22.52
CA ASN A 199 6.34 -21.03 -21.27
C ASN A 199 7.18 -19.84 -20.77
N LYS A 200 6.90 -18.61 -21.25
CA LYS A 200 7.62 -17.40 -20.81
C LYS A 200 6.88 -16.71 -19.68
N TYR A 201 7.63 -16.25 -18.68
CA TYR A 201 7.08 -15.40 -17.64
C TYR A 201 6.55 -14.10 -18.21
N ARG A 202 5.33 -13.78 -17.81
CA ARG A 202 4.70 -12.47 -17.99
C ARG A 202 4.35 -11.89 -16.64
N MET A 203 4.26 -10.57 -16.60
CA MET A 203 3.76 -9.84 -15.45
C MET A 203 2.55 -9.00 -15.81
N GLY A 204 1.66 -8.84 -14.84
CA GLY A 204 0.53 -7.94 -14.94
C GLY A 204 0.21 -7.30 -13.60
N LYS A 205 -0.42 -6.13 -13.66
CA LYS A 205 -0.92 -5.43 -12.48
C LYS A 205 -2.41 -5.72 -12.34
N VAL A 206 -2.80 -6.17 -11.16
CA VAL A 206 -4.18 -6.47 -10.81
C VAL A 206 -4.53 -5.83 -9.48
N ARG A 207 -5.81 -5.74 -9.18
CA ARG A 207 -6.30 -5.32 -7.87
C ARG A 207 -7.14 -6.46 -7.34
N VAL A 208 -6.95 -6.81 -6.07
CA VAL A 208 -7.85 -7.77 -5.41
C VAL A 208 -9.30 -7.26 -5.61
N SER A 209 -10.27 -8.14 -5.80
CA SER A 209 -11.71 -7.83 -5.85
C SER A 209 -12.41 -8.27 -4.57
N LYS A 210 -11.97 -9.39 -3.99
CA LYS A 210 -12.51 -9.96 -2.75
C LYS A 210 -11.50 -10.90 -2.10
N GLU A 211 -11.56 -11.00 -0.78
CA GLU A 211 -11.01 -12.11 -0.02
C GLU A 211 -12.14 -13.11 0.23
N ALA A 212 -11.95 -14.39 -0.08
CA ALA A 212 -12.93 -15.43 0.19
C ALA A 212 -12.25 -16.73 0.61
N GLY A 213 -12.36 -17.08 1.90
CA GLY A 213 -11.65 -18.22 2.47
C GLY A 213 -10.13 -17.99 2.46
N PRO A 214 -9.31 -18.97 2.05
CA PRO A 214 -7.85 -18.82 2.00
C PRO A 214 -7.36 -18.14 0.70
N LEU A 215 -8.20 -17.34 0.04
CA LEU A 215 -7.94 -16.85 -1.32
C LEU A 215 -8.14 -15.35 -1.47
N TYR A 216 -7.21 -14.70 -2.16
CA TYR A 216 -7.38 -13.36 -2.73
C TYR A 216 -7.80 -13.47 -4.20
N TRP A 217 -9.01 -13.04 -4.51
CA TRP A 217 -9.55 -13.02 -5.87
C TRP A 217 -9.30 -11.69 -6.56
N TYR A 218 -9.15 -11.67 -7.87
CA TYR A 218 -8.97 -10.45 -8.66
C TYR A 218 -9.44 -10.63 -10.11
N PRO A 219 -9.94 -9.57 -10.78
CA PRO A 219 -10.35 -9.61 -12.17
C PRO A 219 -9.11 -9.61 -13.09
N THR A 220 -9.30 -10.08 -14.31
CA THR A 220 -8.22 -10.18 -15.29
C THR A 220 -8.27 -9.05 -16.32
N ASN A 221 -7.12 -8.71 -16.89
CA ASN A 221 -7.03 -7.64 -17.89
C ASN A 221 -7.37 -8.20 -19.28
N GLY A 222 -8.42 -7.66 -19.92
CA GLY A 222 -8.87 -8.16 -21.23
C GLY A 222 -9.38 -9.61 -21.20
N ASN A 223 -9.90 -10.06 -20.05
CA ASN A 223 -10.33 -11.42 -19.75
C ASN A 223 -9.22 -12.48 -19.75
N LEU A 224 -7.92 -12.13 -19.89
CA LEU A 224 -6.79 -13.07 -19.80
C LEU A 224 -6.00 -12.90 -18.51
N MET A 225 -5.99 -13.96 -17.69
CA MET A 225 -5.09 -14.10 -16.56
C MET A 225 -3.64 -14.36 -17.02
N ILE A 226 -2.68 -13.60 -16.50
CA ILE A 226 -1.22 -13.73 -16.74
C ILE A 226 -0.70 -15.15 -16.48
N ALA A 227 -1.34 -15.86 -15.56
CA ALA A 227 -1.00 -17.21 -15.14
C ALA A 227 -2.14 -18.20 -15.36
N GLY A 228 -3.01 -17.97 -16.35
CA GLY A 228 -4.04 -18.94 -16.71
C GLY A 228 -3.41 -20.28 -17.05
N GLY A 229 -3.53 -21.25 -16.14
CA GLY A 229 -2.94 -22.58 -16.28
C GLY A 229 -1.53 -22.76 -15.79
N ASP A 230 -1.03 -21.79 -15.02
CA ASP A 230 0.24 -21.87 -14.33
C ASP A 230 0.04 -21.62 -12.83
N SER A 231 -0.35 -22.68 -12.12
CA SER A 231 -0.53 -22.64 -10.67
C SER A 231 0.81 -22.50 -9.95
N GLY A 232 0.79 -21.94 -8.73
CA GLY A 232 1.99 -21.72 -7.93
C GLY A 232 2.84 -20.52 -8.35
N GLY A 233 2.48 -19.84 -9.45
CA GLY A 233 3.10 -18.55 -9.81
C GLY A 233 2.86 -17.49 -8.75
N SER A 234 3.76 -16.52 -8.66
CA SER A 234 3.83 -15.65 -7.49
C SER A 234 3.16 -14.31 -7.71
N THR A 235 2.56 -13.83 -6.64
CA THR A 235 1.95 -12.51 -6.60
C THR A 235 2.59 -11.68 -5.52
N PHE A 236 3.02 -10.48 -5.88
CA PHE A 236 3.67 -9.56 -4.99
C PHE A 236 2.85 -8.30 -4.82
N THR A 237 3.01 -7.67 -3.67
CA THR A 237 2.56 -6.29 -3.48
C THR A 237 3.70 -5.47 -2.91
N THR A 238 3.53 -4.17 -3.02
CA THR A 238 4.44 -3.19 -2.47
C THR A 238 3.88 -2.71 -1.15
N VAL A 239 4.57 -3.00 -0.05
CA VAL A 239 4.18 -2.56 1.28
C VAL A 239 5.12 -1.46 1.77
N GLY A 240 4.53 -0.45 2.44
CA GLY A 240 5.26 0.54 3.22
C GLY A 240 5.93 1.64 2.43
N THR A 241 6.51 2.57 3.18
CA THR A 241 7.14 3.78 2.64
C THR A 241 8.44 3.52 1.88
N SER A 242 9.09 2.37 2.11
CA SER A 242 10.26 1.89 1.37
C SER A 242 9.93 1.22 0.03
N ARG A 243 8.63 1.11 -0.31
CA ARG A 243 8.14 0.35 -1.46
C ARG A 243 8.72 -1.07 -1.54
N LYS A 244 8.73 -1.78 -0.42
CA LYS A 244 9.28 -3.14 -0.37
C LYS A 244 8.33 -4.13 -1.02
N THR A 245 8.87 -4.91 -1.95
CA THR A 245 8.14 -5.97 -2.65
C THR A 245 8.08 -7.22 -1.78
N VAL A 246 6.88 -7.56 -1.32
CA VAL A 246 6.61 -8.75 -0.50
C VAL A 246 5.74 -9.73 -1.24
N LEU A 247 5.98 -11.03 -1.03
CA LEU A 247 5.19 -12.11 -1.60
C LEU A 247 3.86 -12.21 -0.84
N VAL A 248 2.76 -12.09 -1.56
CA VAL A 248 1.40 -12.09 -1.00
C VAL A 248 0.80 -13.50 -1.01
N GLY A 249 0.98 -14.17 -2.14
CA GLY A 249 0.32 -15.43 -2.42
C GLY A 249 0.88 -16.10 -3.66
N VAL A 250 0.33 -17.28 -3.92
CA VAL A 250 0.65 -18.07 -5.11
C VAL A 250 -0.63 -18.43 -5.85
N HIS A 251 -0.58 -18.49 -7.18
CA HIS A 251 -1.74 -18.78 -8.03
C HIS A 251 -2.36 -20.12 -7.68
N ALA A 252 -3.62 -20.11 -7.23
CA ALA A 252 -4.32 -21.30 -6.77
C ALA A 252 -5.47 -21.67 -7.70
N LEU A 253 -6.25 -20.68 -8.14
CA LEU A 253 -7.47 -20.91 -8.91
C LEU A 253 -7.65 -19.87 -10.03
N THR A 254 -8.38 -20.27 -11.06
CA THR A 254 -8.79 -19.37 -12.16
C THR A 254 -10.11 -19.83 -12.74
N LEU A 255 -11.11 -18.93 -12.76
CA LEU A 255 -12.37 -19.18 -13.46
C LEU A 255 -12.08 -19.27 -14.95
N SER A 256 -12.54 -20.34 -15.60
CA SER A 256 -12.22 -20.63 -17.00
C SER A 256 -13.48 -20.98 -17.78
N TYR A 257 -13.66 -20.30 -18.92
CA TYR A 257 -14.69 -20.61 -19.91
C TYR A 257 -14.05 -21.26 -21.13
N TYR A 258 -14.82 -22.09 -21.83
CA TYR A 258 -14.33 -22.92 -22.93
C TYR A 258 -15.06 -22.60 -24.22
N VAL A 259 -14.42 -22.88 -25.36
CA VAL A 259 -15.09 -22.84 -26.66
C VAL A 259 -16.29 -23.81 -26.64
N PRO A 260 -17.52 -23.36 -26.99
CA PRO A 260 -18.70 -24.22 -26.96
C PRO A 260 -18.52 -25.50 -27.78
N GLY A 261 -18.87 -26.65 -27.19
CA GLY A 261 -18.75 -27.98 -27.82
C GLY A 261 -17.34 -28.58 -27.80
N LYS A 262 -16.36 -27.94 -27.17
CA LYS A 262 -15.03 -28.52 -26.91
C LYS A 262 -14.92 -29.09 -25.48
N PRO A 263 -13.96 -29.99 -25.22
CA PRO A 263 -13.69 -30.48 -23.88
C PRO A 263 -13.45 -29.34 -22.87
N THR A 264 -14.03 -29.46 -21.68
CA THR A 264 -13.96 -28.49 -20.59
C THR A 264 -12.91 -28.85 -19.52
N LYS A 265 -12.04 -29.80 -19.82
CA LYS A 265 -10.96 -30.23 -18.93
C LYS A 265 -9.61 -29.80 -19.53
N GLY A 266 -8.76 -29.22 -18.68
CA GLY A 266 -7.44 -28.72 -19.08
C GLY A 266 -7.47 -27.35 -19.75
N TRP A 267 -6.34 -26.89 -20.25
CA TRP A 267 -6.18 -25.49 -20.70
C TRP A 267 -6.35 -25.28 -22.20
N THR A 268 -6.40 -26.36 -23.00
CA THR A 268 -6.35 -26.35 -24.47
C THR A 268 -7.48 -25.56 -25.15
N TRP A 269 -8.68 -25.52 -24.57
CA TRP A 269 -9.86 -24.91 -25.20
C TRP A 269 -10.42 -23.73 -24.41
N VAL A 270 -9.63 -23.17 -23.49
CA VAL A 270 -10.02 -22.02 -22.69
C VAL A 270 -10.14 -20.77 -23.58
N SER A 271 -11.31 -20.14 -23.54
CA SER A 271 -11.67 -18.98 -24.35
C SER A 271 -11.74 -17.67 -23.55
N SER A 272 -11.81 -17.76 -22.22
CA SER A 272 -11.82 -16.59 -21.31
C SER A 272 -11.49 -17.02 -19.88
N THR A 273 -10.79 -16.16 -19.13
CA THR A 273 -10.53 -16.31 -17.70
C THR A 273 -10.86 -15.02 -16.94
N PRO A 274 -12.12 -14.74 -16.57
CA PRO A 274 -12.50 -13.41 -16.09
C PRO A 274 -12.07 -13.10 -14.64
N GLU A 275 -11.79 -14.11 -13.82
CA GLU A 275 -11.36 -13.93 -12.43
C GLU A 275 -10.34 -15.01 -12.06
N ALA A 276 -9.31 -14.65 -11.30
CA ALA A 276 -8.32 -15.56 -10.76
C ALA A 276 -8.15 -15.34 -9.26
N ALA A 277 -7.51 -16.30 -8.58
CA ALA A 277 -7.29 -16.22 -7.14
C ALA A 277 -5.97 -16.84 -6.70
N ASP A 278 -5.39 -16.22 -5.67
CA ASP A 278 -4.14 -16.65 -5.05
C ASP A 278 -4.38 -17.19 -3.64
N ALA A 279 -3.70 -18.28 -3.33
CA ALA A 279 -3.58 -18.81 -1.99
C ALA A 279 -2.84 -17.83 -1.06
N ILE A 280 -3.47 -17.51 0.08
CA ILE A 280 -2.92 -16.60 1.08
C ILE A 280 -1.88 -17.36 1.93
N ILE A 281 -0.66 -16.83 2.02
CA ILE A 281 0.44 -17.48 2.77
C ILE A 281 0.32 -17.25 4.29
N LYS A 282 -0.19 -16.07 4.69
CA LYS A 282 -0.28 -15.63 6.10
C LYS A 282 -0.75 -16.72 7.09
N PRO A 283 -1.84 -17.46 6.86
CA PRO A 283 -2.35 -18.43 7.84
C PRO A 283 -1.37 -19.55 8.18
N VAL A 284 -0.43 -19.87 7.29
CA VAL A 284 0.48 -21.02 7.40
C VAL A 284 1.94 -20.61 7.62
N TRP A 285 2.24 -19.30 7.56
CA TRP A 285 3.60 -18.79 7.68
C TRP A 285 4.34 -19.21 8.96
N PRO A 286 3.74 -19.22 10.16
CA PRO A 286 4.44 -19.67 11.37
C PRO A 286 4.93 -21.12 11.29
N GLN A 287 4.19 -21.98 10.56
CA GLN A 287 4.57 -23.38 10.36
C GLN A 287 5.70 -23.48 9.33
N ILE A 288 5.63 -22.70 8.25
CA ILE A 288 6.67 -22.59 7.23
C ILE A 288 8.00 -22.13 7.84
N GLU A 289 8.00 -21.08 8.66
CA GLU A 289 9.21 -20.60 9.34
C GLU A 289 9.82 -21.67 10.25
N LYS A 290 8.98 -22.38 11.01
CA LYS A 290 9.41 -23.47 11.87
C LYS A 290 10.07 -24.60 11.08
N ILE A 291 9.55 -24.94 9.90
CA ILE A 291 10.11 -25.99 9.04
C ILE A 291 11.42 -25.55 8.39
N MET A 292 11.50 -24.31 7.88
CA MET A 292 12.72 -23.78 7.27
C MET A 292 13.86 -23.60 8.28
N GLY A 293 13.53 -23.50 9.57
CA GLY A 293 14.50 -23.33 10.65
C GLY A 293 15.17 -21.95 10.66
N PRO A 294 16.19 -21.76 11.52
CA PRO A 294 16.97 -20.53 11.56
C PRO A 294 17.68 -20.29 10.22
N LEU A 295 18.05 -19.05 9.93
CA LEU A 295 18.88 -18.77 8.76
C LEU A 295 20.23 -19.51 8.88
N PRO A 296 20.79 -20.00 7.76
CA PRO A 296 22.15 -20.51 7.74
C PRO A 296 23.11 -19.44 8.29
N THR A 297 24.00 -19.84 9.19
CA THR A 297 25.03 -18.94 9.74
C THR A 297 25.99 -18.54 8.62
N VAL A 298 25.96 -17.27 8.21
CA VAL A 298 26.91 -16.70 7.25
C VAL A 298 28.26 -16.50 7.96
N PRO A 299 29.41 -16.90 7.37
CA PRO A 299 30.71 -16.41 7.83
C PRO A 299 30.76 -14.90 7.59
N THR A 300 30.77 -14.10 8.67
CA THR A 300 30.75 -12.63 8.65
C THR A 300 31.81 -11.99 7.74
N PRO A 301 31.43 -10.95 6.97
CA PRO A 301 32.05 -9.61 7.07
C PRO A 301 31.03 -8.56 7.56
N PRO A 302 31.44 -7.31 7.86
CA PRO A 302 30.85 -6.52 8.94
C PRO A 302 29.47 -5.96 8.59
N GLU A 303 28.48 -6.38 9.37
CA GLU A 303 27.39 -5.62 10.02
C GLU A 303 26.34 -6.68 10.46
N PRO A 304 25.88 -6.69 11.72
CA PRO A 304 25.04 -7.77 12.23
C PRO A 304 23.59 -7.61 11.74
N PHE A 305 23.18 -8.48 10.81
CA PHE A 305 21.77 -8.73 10.52
C PHE A 305 21.11 -9.45 11.70
N THR A 306 20.41 -8.70 12.54
CA THR A 306 19.41 -9.24 13.47
C THR A 306 18.06 -8.61 13.14
N GLY A 307 17.25 -9.30 12.34
CA GLY A 307 15.89 -8.88 11.98
C GLY A 307 14.99 -10.09 11.82
N ARG A 308 13.84 -10.06 12.48
CA ARG A 308 12.80 -11.09 12.55
C ARG A 308 12.27 -11.40 11.13
N HIS A 309 12.12 -12.67 10.77
CA HIS A 309 11.82 -13.12 9.38
C HIS A 309 10.34 -13.12 8.97
N SER A 310 9.53 -12.37 9.70
CA SER A 310 8.16 -11.99 9.34
C SER A 310 8.19 -10.56 8.78
N ALA A 311 7.70 -10.30 7.56
CA ALA A 311 7.49 -8.92 7.13
C ALA A 311 6.20 -8.38 7.77
N THR A 312 6.30 -8.04 9.04
CA THR A 312 5.77 -6.76 9.50
C THR A 312 6.81 -5.71 9.14
N PHE A 313 6.40 -4.49 8.84
CA PHE A 313 7.34 -3.39 8.58
C PHE A 313 8.41 -3.36 9.67
N GLU A 314 9.68 -3.60 9.32
CA GLU A 314 10.80 -3.19 10.15
C GLU A 314 12.00 -2.70 9.33
N THR A 315 12.48 -1.57 9.85
CA THR A 315 13.62 -0.72 9.55
C THR A 315 14.97 -1.43 9.48
N THR A 316 15.71 -1.25 8.38
CA THR A 316 17.10 -0.73 8.32
C THR A 316 17.66 -0.82 6.89
N VAL A 317 18.46 0.17 6.50
CA VAL A 317 18.90 0.51 5.12
C VAL A 317 20.23 -0.22 4.77
N PRO A 318 20.57 -0.46 3.47
CA PRO A 318 21.23 0.59 2.68
C PRO A 318 20.85 0.64 1.16
N PHE A 319 20.84 1.88 0.66
CA PHE A 319 20.91 2.41 -0.71
C PHE A 319 20.72 1.50 -1.94
N SER A 320 19.62 1.76 -2.66
CA SER A 320 19.57 2.40 -4.00
C SER A 320 18.46 1.77 -4.83
N THR A 321 17.53 2.58 -5.36
CA THR A 321 16.73 2.33 -6.57
C THR A 321 15.75 3.49 -6.79
N ALA A 322 15.34 3.66 -8.05
CA ALA A 322 14.62 4.81 -8.60
C ALA A 322 13.43 5.32 -7.76
N ALA A 323 13.34 6.65 -7.68
CA ALA A 323 12.54 7.37 -6.72
C ALA A 323 11.02 7.25 -6.88
N ALA A 324 10.39 6.84 -5.80
CA ALA A 324 9.00 7.12 -5.52
C ALA A 324 8.80 8.62 -5.25
N ASP A 325 8.04 9.33 -6.09
CA ASP A 325 7.55 10.66 -5.72
C ASP A 325 6.66 10.52 -4.46
N ARG A 326 7.06 11.18 -3.37
CA ARG A 326 6.32 11.23 -2.10
C ARG A 326 5.41 12.44 -2.09
N HIS A 327 4.26 12.36 -1.45
CA HIS A 327 3.33 13.49 -1.39
C HIS A 327 2.72 13.67 -0.01
N PHE A 328 2.56 14.93 0.38
CA PHE A 328 2.04 15.32 1.68
C PHE A 328 0.99 16.41 1.52
N ILE A 329 0.01 16.40 2.40
CA ILE A 329 -1.03 17.42 2.49
C ILE A 329 -0.80 18.21 3.76
N LEU A 330 -0.64 19.53 3.62
CA LEU A 330 -0.46 20.45 4.72
C LEU A 330 -1.61 21.46 4.73
N TYR A 331 -1.97 21.89 5.92
CA TYR A 331 -2.98 22.91 6.15
C TYR A 331 -2.37 24.07 6.91
N GLY A 332 -2.78 25.28 6.55
CA GLY A 332 -2.48 26.50 7.26
C GLY A 332 -3.75 27.31 7.46
N VAL A 333 -4.02 27.74 8.69
CA VAL A 333 -5.11 28.67 9.00
C VAL A 333 -4.54 30.07 9.11
N LYS A 334 -5.00 30.97 8.25
CA LYS A 334 -4.60 32.39 8.29
C LYS A 334 -5.35 33.15 9.39
N GLU A 335 -4.82 34.30 9.78
CA GLU A 335 -5.46 35.19 10.76
C GLU A 335 -6.86 35.68 10.34
N ASN A 336 -7.11 35.83 9.03
CA ASN A 336 -8.44 36.17 8.51
C ASN A 336 -9.44 35.00 8.57
N GLY A 337 -9.00 33.82 8.99
CA GLY A 337 -9.83 32.61 9.09
C GLY A 337 -9.85 31.72 7.85
N ASP A 338 -9.10 32.03 6.79
CA ASP A 338 -8.99 31.14 5.64
C ASP A 338 -8.22 29.87 6.02
N LEU A 339 -8.80 28.70 5.73
CA LEU A 339 -8.10 27.42 5.78
C LEU A 339 -7.50 27.15 4.39
N VAL A 340 -6.17 27.15 4.34
CA VAL A 340 -5.38 26.97 3.12
C VAL A 340 -4.84 25.55 3.06
N TRP A 341 -5.08 24.88 1.95
CA TRP A 341 -4.55 23.57 1.61
C TRP A 341 -3.31 23.71 0.73
N HIS A 342 -2.29 22.90 1.04
CA HIS A 342 -1.06 22.78 0.29
C HIS A 342 -0.76 21.32 -0.01
N ARG A 343 -0.24 21.06 -1.21
CA ARG A 343 0.30 19.74 -1.57
C ARG A 343 1.78 19.85 -1.90
N HIS A 344 2.56 19.18 -1.07
CA HIS A 344 4.00 19.09 -1.18
C HIS A 344 4.36 17.75 -1.80
N LEU A 345 5.13 17.76 -2.88
CA LEU A 345 5.66 16.60 -3.58
C LEU A 345 7.18 16.57 -3.40
N VAL A 346 7.73 15.44 -3.00
CA VAL A 346 9.17 15.20 -2.97
C VAL A 346 9.50 14.21 -4.08
N LYS A 347 10.05 14.71 -5.18
CA LYS A 347 10.48 13.91 -6.32
C LYS A 347 11.93 13.50 -6.15
N GLY A 348 12.28 12.25 -6.35
CA GLY A 348 13.66 11.81 -6.04
C GLY A 348 13.85 11.39 -4.58
N THR A 349 15.04 10.86 -4.29
CA THR A 349 15.49 10.51 -2.94
C THR A 349 16.90 11.07 -2.67
N GLY A 350 17.21 11.25 -1.39
CA GLY A 350 18.52 11.69 -0.92
C GLY A 350 18.97 12.99 -1.56
N ALA A 351 20.22 13.04 -2.03
CA ALA A 351 20.82 14.27 -2.57
C ALA A 351 20.12 14.85 -3.82
N THR A 352 19.30 14.03 -4.50
CA THR A 352 18.57 14.42 -5.71
C THR A 352 17.12 14.79 -5.46
N ALA A 353 16.66 14.73 -4.20
CA ALA A 353 15.29 15.06 -3.83
C ALA A 353 14.96 16.52 -4.22
N LYS A 354 13.83 16.70 -4.91
CA LYS A 354 13.27 17.98 -5.33
C LYS A 354 11.93 18.19 -4.69
N HIS A 355 11.81 19.29 -3.96
CA HIS A 355 10.57 19.72 -3.31
C HIS A 355 9.75 20.57 -4.29
N VAL A 356 8.55 20.10 -4.61
CA VAL A 356 7.63 20.72 -5.58
C VAL A 356 6.30 20.96 -4.90
N TRP A 357 5.72 22.14 -5.12
CA TRP A 357 4.42 22.50 -4.57
C TRP A 357 3.39 22.60 -5.68
N ASN A 358 2.20 22.05 -5.44
CA ASN A 358 1.05 22.40 -6.24
C ASN A 358 0.57 23.82 -5.88
N PRO A 359 -0.19 24.47 -6.77
CA PRO A 359 -0.88 25.71 -6.43
C PRO A 359 -1.69 25.57 -5.14
N THR A 360 -1.53 26.54 -4.25
CA THR A 360 -2.23 26.59 -2.97
C THR A 360 -3.71 26.87 -3.21
N LYS A 361 -4.58 26.35 -2.34
CA LYS A 361 -6.03 26.50 -2.48
C LYS A 361 -6.65 26.86 -1.14
N ILE A 362 -7.66 27.73 -1.16
CA ILE A 362 -8.51 27.97 0.01
C ILE A 362 -9.60 26.90 0.01
N VAL A 363 -9.69 26.15 1.11
CA VAL A 363 -10.61 25.02 1.27
C VAL A 363 -11.58 25.22 2.43
N GLY A 364 -11.48 26.32 3.16
CA GLY A 364 -12.39 26.66 4.25
C GLY A 364 -12.29 28.15 4.60
N ASN A 365 -13.32 28.69 5.23
CA ASN A 365 -13.35 30.05 5.78
C ASN A 365 -13.83 30.01 7.24
N GLY A 366 -13.48 31.01 8.05
CA GLY A 366 -13.90 31.12 9.45
C GLY A 366 -13.12 30.27 10.46
N TRP A 367 -12.01 29.64 10.06
CA TRP A 367 -11.23 28.69 10.88
C TRP A 367 -10.36 29.33 11.98
N LYS A 368 -10.43 30.66 12.14
CA LYS A 368 -9.78 31.40 13.24
C LYS A 368 -10.76 32.09 14.18
N GLY A 369 -11.94 32.48 13.68
CA GLY A 369 -12.95 33.20 14.46
C GLY A 369 -13.69 32.26 15.41
N GLY A 370 -13.22 32.14 16.65
CA GLY A 370 -13.83 31.30 17.68
C GLY A 370 -13.13 29.96 17.94
N PHE A 371 -11.96 29.71 17.32
CA PHE A 371 -11.17 28.50 17.54
C PHE A 371 -9.84 28.78 18.24
N GLN A 372 -9.58 28.03 19.30
CA GLN A 372 -8.30 27.99 20.03
C GLN A 372 -7.25 27.15 19.30
N ALA A 373 -7.67 26.11 18.58
CA ALA A 373 -6.79 25.24 17.82
C ALA A 373 -7.53 24.49 16.71
N VAL A 374 -6.80 24.19 15.63
CA VAL A 374 -7.20 23.26 14.58
C VAL A 374 -6.11 22.22 14.44
N LEU A 375 -6.45 20.95 14.60
CA LEU A 375 -5.53 19.84 14.75
C LEU A 375 -5.89 18.69 13.79
N PRO A 376 -4.93 17.88 13.33
CA PRO A 376 -5.26 16.67 12.60
C PRO A 376 -6.06 15.71 13.50
N ALA A 377 -6.89 14.86 12.91
CA ALA A 377 -7.63 13.83 13.65
C ALA A 377 -7.42 12.41 13.07
N GLY A 378 -6.36 12.24 12.28
CA GLY A 378 -6.14 11.09 11.41
C GLY A 378 -7.00 11.16 10.14
N LEU A 379 -6.69 10.31 9.16
CA LEU A 379 -7.50 10.16 7.95
C LEU A 379 -7.70 11.49 7.19
N LEU A 380 -8.95 11.85 6.87
CA LEU A 380 -9.32 13.13 6.26
C LEU A 380 -9.91 14.10 7.30
N ALA A 381 -9.83 13.73 8.59
CA ALA A 381 -10.50 14.42 9.66
C ALA A 381 -9.64 15.52 10.30
N MET A 382 -10.32 16.50 10.87
CA MET A 382 -9.73 17.56 11.70
C MET A 382 -10.56 17.75 12.97
N TYR A 383 -9.87 18.02 14.08
CA TYR A 383 -10.50 18.56 15.27
C TYR A 383 -10.33 20.08 15.30
N ALA A 384 -11.41 20.81 15.53
CA ALA A 384 -11.39 22.24 15.80
C ALA A 384 -11.90 22.47 17.22
N ILE A 385 -11.07 23.06 18.08
CA ILE A 385 -11.40 23.33 19.48
C ILE A 385 -11.86 24.79 19.56
N GLN A 386 -13.12 24.98 19.94
CA GLN A 386 -13.71 26.31 20.10
C GLN A 386 -13.27 27.00 21.40
N ASP A 387 -13.47 28.32 21.46
CA ASP A 387 -13.14 29.13 22.63
C ASP A 387 -13.88 28.71 23.90
N ASP A 388 -15.08 28.16 23.77
CA ASP A 388 -15.89 27.59 24.87
C ASP A 388 -15.44 26.18 25.30
N GLY A 389 -14.44 25.62 24.62
CA GLY A 389 -13.89 24.28 24.83
C GLY A 389 -14.68 23.14 24.20
N THR A 390 -15.63 23.45 23.32
CA THR A 390 -16.29 22.45 22.48
C THR A 390 -15.35 21.99 21.36
N MET A 391 -15.19 20.67 21.20
CA MET A 391 -14.42 20.08 20.11
C MET A 391 -15.35 19.65 18.97
N GLN A 392 -15.14 20.24 17.80
CA GLN A 392 -15.81 19.89 16.55
C GLN A 392 -14.94 18.93 15.75
N TRP A 393 -15.59 17.99 15.07
CA TRP A 393 -14.99 17.07 14.11
C TRP A 393 -15.46 17.43 12.71
N HIS A 394 -14.50 17.59 11.80
CA HIS A 394 -14.70 17.98 10.41
C HIS A 394 -14.02 16.97 9.49
N TRP A 395 -14.60 16.66 8.33
CA TRP A 395 -14.03 15.70 7.37
C TRP A 395 -13.88 16.31 5.98
N HIS A 396 -12.64 16.52 5.56
CA HIS A 396 -12.30 17.15 4.29
C HIS A 396 -12.28 16.13 3.15
N THR A 397 -13.44 15.87 2.53
CA THR A 397 -13.53 14.95 1.39
C THR A 397 -12.74 15.44 0.17
N GLY A 398 -12.50 16.74 0.05
CA GLY A 398 -11.67 17.35 -1.00
C GLY A 398 -10.16 17.33 -0.76
N SER A 399 -9.67 16.65 0.29
CA SER A 399 -8.27 16.75 0.73
C SER A 399 -7.23 16.20 -0.25
N THR A 400 -7.58 15.29 -1.16
CA THR A 400 -6.61 14.72 -2.12
C THR A 400 -6.21 15.73 -3.20
N GLU A 401 -7.15 16.56 -3.63
CA GLU A 401 -7.00 17.53 -4.71
C GLU A 401 -7.14 19.00 -4.27
N GLY A 402 -7.49 19.24 -3.01
CA GLY A 402 -7.67 20.56 -2.42
C GLY A 402 -8.94 21.27 -2.86
N SER A 403 -10.05 20.54 -3.05
CA SER A 403 -11.35 21.16 -3.35
C SER A 403 -12.07 21.56 -2.06
N TYR A 404 -12.93 22.58 -2.11
CA TYR A 404 -13.77 22.98 -0.99
C TYR A 404 -14.93 21.98 -0.82
N ARG A 405 -14.63 20.75 -0.36
CA ARG A 405 -15.63 19.69 -0.16
C ARG A 405 -15.47 19.10 1.23
N TRP A 406 -16.54 19.22 2.02
CA TRP A 406 -16.59 18.77 3.41
C TRP A 406 -17.78 17.84 3.61
N ARG A 407 -17.64 16.91 4.55
CA ARG A 407 -18.79 16.14 5.03
C ARG A 407 -19.64 17.04 5.92
N GLU A 408 -20.91 17.10 5.60
CA GLU A 408 -21.92 17.81 6.40
C GLU A 408 -22.92 16.81 6.99
N PRO A 409 -23.54 17.14 8.15
CA PRO A 409 -23.20 18.30 8.98
C PRO A 409 -21.91 18.05 9.79
N MET A 410 -21.20 19.13 10.11
CA MET A 410 -20.17 19.12 11.16
C MET A 410 -20.69 18.45 12.46
N GLN A 411 -19.84 17.66 13.11
CA GLN A 411 -20.19 16.95 14.35
C GLN A 411 -19.52 17.58 15.58
N VAL A 412 -20.27 17.77 16.66
CA VAL A 412 -19.69 18.12 17.97
C VAL A 412 -19.38 16.83 18.72
N VAL A 413 -18.09 16.60 18.97
CA VAL A 413 -17.62 15.31 19.49
C VAL A 413 -16.99 15.41 20.87
N GLY A 414 -16.70 16.60 21.39
CA GLY A 414 -16.12 16.74 22.73
C GLY A 414 -16.49 18.06 23.41
N LYS A 415 -16.31 18.11 24.74
CA LYS A 415 -16.49 19.30 25.58
C LYS A 415 -15.36 19.38 26.61
N GLY A 416 -15.06 20.58 27.07
CA GLY A 416 -14.04 20.83 28.10
C GLY A 416 -12.60 20.75 27.60
N TRP A 417 -12.39 20.69 26.28
CA TRP A 417 -11.05 20.73 25.67
C TRP A 417 -10.54 22.16 25.70
N SER A 418 -9.29 22.38 26.11
CA SER A 418 -8.76 23.73 26.20
C SER A 418 -7.24 23.75 26.02
N THR A 419 -6.78 24.68 25.19
CA THR A 419 -5.35 24.98 25.01
C THR A 419 -4.78 25.87 26.12
N THR A 420 -5.63 26.45 26.97
CA THR A 420 -5.18 27.22 28.14
C THR A 420 -4.93 26.31 29.34
N SER A 421 -5.79 25.31 29.55
CA SER A 421 -5.66 24.31 30.62
C SER A 421 -4.73 23.14 30.26
N SER A 422 -4.43 22.97 28.97
CA SER A 422 -3.48 21.95 28.47
C SER A 422 -2.25 22.63 27.90
N TRP A 423 -1.07 22.20 28.31
CA TRP A 423 0.17 22.64 27.68
C TRP A 423 0.29 22.13 26.24
N LYS A 424 -0.19 20.90 25.97
CA LYS A 424 -0.28 20.32 24.62
C LYS A 424 -1.56 19.50 24.45
N ILE A 425 -2.14 19.57 23.25
CA ILE A 425 -3.16 18.63 22.77
C ILE A 425 -2.63 18.05 21.47
N MET A 426 -2.46 16.74 21.44
CA MET A 426 -1.76 16.02 20.39
C MET A 426 -2.59 14.83 19.95
N PRO A 427 -3.43 15.01 18.93
CA PRO A 427 -3.98 13.88 18.20
C PRO A 427 -2.86 13.04 17.59
N MET A 428 -2.99 11.73 17.75
CA MET A 428 -2.08 10.75 17.16
C MET A 428 -2.77 10.18 15.92
N ASP A 429 -3.29 8.96 16.00
CA ASP A 429 -4.09 8.32 14.97
C ASP A 429 -5.04 7.32 15.66
N HIS A 430 -5.88 6.63 14.90
CA HIS A 430 -6.89 5.69 15.41
C HIS A 430 -7.86 6.32 16.44
N GLY A 431 -8.10 7.62 16.31
CA GLY A 431 -8.90 8.40 17.26
C GLY A 431 -8.22 8.66 18.61
N VAL A 432 -6.95 8.31 18.78
CA VAL A 432 -6.19 8.56 20.00
C VAL A 432 -5.78 10.02 20.08
N VAL A 433 -6.03 10.63 21.24
CA VAL A 433 -5.60 11.99 21.57
C VAL A 433 -4.87 11.98 22.90
N TYR A 434 -3.68 12.58 22.91
CA TYR A 434 -2.93 12.84 24.13
C TYR A 434 -3.08 14.31 24.52
N THR A 435 -3.32 14.57 25.81
CA THR A 435 -3.22 15.91 26.38
C THR A 435 -2.13 15.92 27.41
N ILE A 436 -1.31 16.97 27.46
CA ILE A 436 -0.41 17.20 28.58
C ILE A 436 -0.96 18.40 29.33
N GLY A 437 -1.35 18.19 30.60
CA GLY A 437 -1.85 19.25 31.47
C GLY A 437 -0.77 20.28 31.80
N GLN A 438 -1.16 21.38 32.44
CA GLN A 438 -0.20 22.37 32.94
C GLN A 438 0.73 21.82 34.03
N ASP A 439 0.33 20.70 34.65
CA ASP A 439 1.09 19.87 35.59
C ASP A 439 2.16 18.98 34.91
N GLY A 440 2.14 18.86 33.58
CA GLY A 440 3.13 18.09 32.83
C GLY A 440 2.85 16.58 32.71
N TYR A 441 1.69 16.09 33.17
CA TYR A 441 1.31 14.69 33.03
C TYR A 441 0.57 14.44 31.70
N PRO A 442 1.06 13.54 30.82
CA PRO A 442 0.30 13.09 29.66
C PRO A 442 -0.89 12.22 30.08
N CYS A 443 -2.06 12.63 29.61
CA CYS A 443 -3.31 11.90 29.66
C CYS A 443 -3.65 11.40 28.25
N TRP A 444 -4.06 10.14 28.16
CA TRP A 444 -4.50 9.46 26.95
C TRP A 444 -6.02 9.36 26.94
N GLN A 445 -6.62 9.63 25.78
CA GLN A 445 -8.03 9.40 25.49
C GLN A 445 -8.20 8.84 24.08
N LYS A 446 -9.31 8.16 23.82
CA LYS A 446 -9.64 7.64 22.49
C LYS A 446 -11.07 7.95 22.10
N HIS A 447 -11.23 8.66 20.99
CA HIS A 447 -12.50 8.91 20.32
C HIS A 447 -12.86 7.67 19.51
N LEU A 448 -13.94 6.96 19.85
CA LEU A 448 -14.22 5.63 19.29
C LEU A 448 -14.81 5.67 17.87
N ASN A 449 -15.49 6.76 17.55
CA ASN A 449 -16.24 7.04 16.32
C ASN A 449 -15.50 8.09 15.43
N TYR A 450 -14.20 8.28 15.62
CA TYR A 450 -13.40 9.28 14.90
C TYR A 450 -13.43 9.17 13.35
N LYS A 451 -13.90 8.04 12.79
CA LYS A 451 -14.05 7.85 11.33
C LYS A 451 -15.30 8.50 10.75
N ASP A 452 -16.31 8.75 11.58
CA ASP A 452 -17.57 9.34 11.13
C ASP A 452 -18.09 10.50 12.01
N GLY A 453 -17.55 10.68 13.21
CA GLY A 453 -17.93 11.73 14.14
C GLY A 453 -19.31 11.52 14.78
N THR A 454 -19.97 10.38 14.55
CA THR A 454 -21.36 10.13 14.99
C THR A 454 -21.46 9.82 16.48
N GLY A 455 -22.60 10.04 17.13
CA GLY A 455 -22.76 9.72 18.56
C GLY A 455 -22.32 10.84 19.52
N GLY A 456 -21.93 12.00 19.00
CA GLY A 456 -21.75 13.22 19.79
C GLY A 456 -20.63 13.11 20.82
N THR A 457 -20.85 13.67 22.01
CA THR A 457 -19.80 13.81 23.04
C THR A 457 -19.62 12.60 23.95
N SER A 458 -20.37 11.52 23.75
CA SER A 458 -20.39 10.36 24.66
C SER A 458 -19.42 9.24 24.28
N LEU A 459 -18.86 9.26 23.06
CA LEU A 459 -18.07 8.16 22.51
C LEU A 459 -16.56 8.37 22.69
N TRP A 460 -16.17 8.67 23.92
CA TRP A 460 -14.78 8.71 24.36
C TRP A 460 -14.51 7.62 25.38
N MET A 461 -13.36 6.96 25.24
CA MET A 461 -12.83 6.16 26.33
C MET A 461 -12.42 7.06 27.51
N ALA A 462 -12.57 6.53 28.72
CA ALA A 462 -12.17 7.23 29.93
C ALA A 462 -10.69 7.64 29.88
N PRO A 463 -10.35 8.85 30.36
CA PRO A 463 -8.99 9.34 30.39
C PRO A 463 -8.08 8.44 31.21
N ARG A 464 -6.85 8.23 30.72
CA ARG A 464 -5.81 7.46 31.42
C ARG A 464 -4.54 8.28 31.50
N ASN A 465 -4.05 8.51 32.72
CA ASN A 465 -2.69 9.04 32.90
C ASN A 465 -1.71 7.94 32.47
N VAL A 466 -0.77 8.27 31.59
CA VAL A 466 0.09 7.27 30.92
C VAL A 466 1.57 7.57 31.05
N GLY A 467 1.94 8.72 31.62
CA GLY A 467 3.32 9.18 31.74
C GLY A 467 3.41 10.38 32.68
N TRP A 468 4.63 10.81 32.97
CA TRP A 468 4.99 11.80 34.00
C TRP A 468 6.07 12.73 33.42
N GLY A 469 6.13 13.99 33.85
CA GLY A 469 7.31 14.86 33.66
C GLY A 469 7.58 15.38 32.24
N TRP A 470 6.56 15.54 31.39
CA TRP A 470 6.78 15.97 30.00
C TRP A 470 6.94 17.49 29.83
N LYS A 471 6.49 18.31 30.79
CA LYS A 471 6.60 19.78 30.69
C LYS A 471 7.90 20.33 31.29
N GLU A 472 8.50 19.65 32.25
CA GLU A 472 9.62 20.19 33.04
C GLU A 472 10.96 20.20 32.29
N GLY A 473 11.08 19.48 31.17
CA GLY A 473 12.33 19.39 30.38
C GLY A 473 12.19 19.67 28.88
N TYR A 474 10.97 19.82 28.37
CA TYR A 474 10.69 19.99 26.95
C TYR A 474 10.07 21.35 26.65
N LYS A 475 10.58 22.00 25.61
CA LYS A 475 10.02 23.23 25.02
C LYS A 475 8.73 22.95 24.27
N THR A 476 8.68 21.83 23.54
CA THR A 476 7.49 21.40 22.80
C THR A 476 7.52 19.90 22.59
N VAL A 477 6.34 19.32 22.39
CA VAL A 477 6.12 17.91 22.08
C VAL A 477 5.10 17.86 20.95
N PHE A 478 5.27 16.93 20.02
CA PHE A 478 4.34 16.68 18.93
C PHE A 478 4.26 15.18 18.60
N ALA A 479 3.09 14.76 18.12
CA ALA A 479 2.83 13.40 17.70
C ALA A 479 3.47 13.12 16.33
N GLY A 480 4.24 12.03 16.26
CA GLY A 480 4.86 11.51 15.04
C GLY A 480 4.00 10.50 14.28
N GLY A 481 2.94 9.98 14.90
CA GLY A 481 2.14 8.86 14.38
C GLY A 481 2.55 7.52 14.99
N ASP A 482 1.64 6.55 15.00
CA ASP A 482 1.81 5.18 15.48
C ASP A 482 2.42 5.09 16.89
N GLY A 483 2.02 5.98 17.78
CA GLY A 483 2.53 6.06 19.15
C GLY A 483 3.93 6.65 19.29
N VAL A 484 4.53 7.19 18.21
CA VAL A 484 5.79 7.93 18.26
C VAL A 484 5.53 9.37 18.68
N PHE A 485 6.38 9.89 19.56
CA PHE A 485 6.44 11.29 19.93
C PHE A 485 7.83 11.84 19.68
N TYR A 486 7.84 13.11 19.31
CA TYR A 486 9.04 13.91 19.28
C TYR A 486 8.92 15.02 20.31
N ALA A 487 9.98 15.22 21.08
CA ALA A 487 10.03 16.24 22.11
C ALA A 487 11.32 17.04 21.98
N VAL A 488 11.20 18.36 21.84
CA VAL A 488 12.36 19.26 21.77
C VAL A 488 12.67 19.72 23.18
N ARG A 489 13.87 19.39 23.66
CA ARG A 489 14.38 19.89 24.94
C ARG A 489 14.67 21.39 24.88
N ASN A 490 14.78 22.00 26.07
CA ASN A 490 15.09 23.43 26.18
C ASN A 490 16.45 23.83 25.58
N ASP A 491 17.37 22.89 25.43
CA ASP A 491 18.68 23.06 24.79
C ASP A 491 18.69 22.69 23.28
N GLY A 492 17.52 22.49 22.67
CA GLY A 492 17.39 22.23 21.24
C GLY A 492 17.66 20.79 20.80
N VAL A 493 17.86 19.87 21.74
CA VAL A 493 17.97 18.44 21.45
C VAL A 493 16.59 17.87 21.12
N LEU A 494 16.48 17.14 20.01
CA LEU A 494 15.28 16.39 19.64
C LEU A 494 15.34 14.99 20.25
N MET A 495 14.37 14.71 21.12
CA MET A 495 14.14 13.40 21.71
C MET A 495 13.04 12.65 20.94
N TRP A 496 13.24 11.36 20.77
CA TRP A 496 12.25 10.41 20.30
C TRP A 496 11.74 9.56 21.46
N HIS A 497 10.43 9.30 21.48
CA HIS A 497 9.76 8.43 22.44
C HIS A 497 8.75 7.54 21.70
N LYS A 498 8.53 6.32 22.18
CA LYS A 498 7.50 5.41 21.63
C LYS A 498 6.63 4.84 22.75
N HIS A 499 5.33 5.02 22.58
CA HIS A 499 4.32 4.36 23.38
C HIS A 499 3.81 3.12 22.62
N LYS A 500 4.40 1.95 22.88
CA LYS A 500 4.11 0.70 22.14
C LYS A 500 2.64 0.28 22.24
N SER A 501 2.02 0.52 23.39
CA SER A 501 0.61 0.19 23.63
C SER A 501 -0.35 1.37 23.41
N TYR A 502 0.01 2.37 22.60
CA TYR A 502 -0.79 3.60 22.44
C TYR A 502 -2.25 3.37 22.04
N LEU A 503 -2.59 2.25 21.38
CA LEU A 503 -3.97 1.92 21.01
C LEU A 503 -4.85 1.50 22.20
N ASN A 504 -4.23 0.96 23.25
CA ASN A 504 -4.88 0.54 24.50
C ASN A 504 -3.84 0.48 25.65
N PRO A 505 -3.45 1.63 26.21
CA PRO A 505 -2.36 1.67 27.16
C PRO A 505 -2.81 1.33 28.58
N PRO A 506 -1.93 0.71 29.41
CA PRO A 506 -2.17 0.67 30.84
C PRO A 506 -2.11 2.08 31.42
N SER A 507 -2.95 2.38 32.41
CA SER A 507 -2.76 3.59 33.22
C SER A 507 -1.50 3.48 34.06
N VAL A 508 -0.95 4.62 34.47
CA VAL A 508 0.05 4.71 35.52
C VAL A 508 -0.44 3.92 36.75
N PRO A 509 0.33 2.93 37.22
CA PRO A 509 -0.06 2.11 38.36
C PRO A 509 0.01 2.92 39.66
N ALA A 510 -0.92 2.67 40.58
CA ALA A 510 -0.86 3.22 41.93
C ALA A 510 0.39 2.70 42.67
N ASN A 511 0.85 3.44 43.70
CA ASN A 511 2.06 3.07 44.45
C ASN A 511 1.99 1.65 45.05
N ASN A 512 0.79 1.21 45.46
CA ASN A 512 0.50 -0.11 46.01
C ASN A 512 0.08 -1.16 44.96
N ALA A 513 0.17 -0.86 43.66
CA ALA A 513 -0.15 -1.82 42.60
C ALA A 513 0.83 -3.00 42.58
N SER A 514 0.38 -4.11 42.00
CA SER A 514 1.18 -5.33 41.88
C SER A 514 2.46 -5.08 41.05
N ASN A 515 3.49 -5.90 41.27
CA ASN A 515 4.70 -5.84 40.44
C ASN A 515 4.41 -6.13 38.97
N ALA A 516 3.39 -6.94 38.66
CA ALA A 516 2.97 -7.23 37.29
C ALA A 516 2.39 -5.99 36.59
N ASP A 517 1.57 -5.20 37.29
CA ASP A 517 1.00 -3.96 36.73
C ASP A 517 2.08 -2.90 36.53
N LYS A 518 3.02 -2.79 37.48
CA LYS A 518 4.19 -1.92 37.36
C LYS A 518 5.05 -2.29 36.16
N LEU A 519 5.33 -3.57 35.97
CA LEU A 519 6.10 -4.07 34.83
C LEU A 519 5.36 -3.86 33.51
N LYS A 520 4.04 -4.08 33.48
CA LYS A 520 3.20 -3.84 32.29
C LYS A 520 3.24 -2.37 31.86
N TRP A 521 3.17 -1.44 32.81
CA TRP A 521 3.32 -0.02 32.52
C TRP A 521 4.74 0.35 32.08
N GLN A 522 5.78 -0.15 32.75
CA GLN A 522 7.17 0.10 32.35
C GLN A 522 7.45 -0.38 30.92
N ASN A 523 6.92 -1.56 30.56
CA ASN A 523 7.07 -2.14 29.22
C ASN A 523 6.16 -1.49 28.16
N SER A 524 5.28 -0.55 28.53
CA SER A 524 4.40 0.13 27.56
C SER A 524 5.12 1.22 26.76
N TRP A 525 6.25 1.72 27.27
CA TRP A 525 7.09 2.70 26.60
C TRP A 525 8.42 2.07 26.17
N ASP A 526 9.03 2.61 25.13
CA ASP A 526 10.45 2.43 24.88
C ASP A 526 11.27 3.50 25.60
N GLU A 527 12.54 3.20 25.80
CA GLU A 527 13.51 4.17 26.29
C GLU A 527 13.59 5.37 25.34
N ALA A 528 13.62 6.57 25.93
CA ALA A 528 13.75 7.81 25.19
C ALA A 528 15.14 7.91 24.54
N LYS A 529 15.19 8.32 23.28
CA LYS A 529 16.44 8.38 22.49
C LYS A 529 16.68 9.77 21.95
N ILE A 530 17.93 10.21 21.94
CA ILE A 530 18.32 11.41 21.21
C ILE A 530 18.34 11.08 19.72
N VAL A 531 17.65 11.87 18.92
CA VAL A 531 17.59 11.68 17.46
C VAL A 531 18.03 12.89 16.67
N GLY A 532 18.24 14.05 17.29
CA GLY A 532 18.75 15.23 16.59
C GLY A 532 19.11 16.40 17.49
N TYR A 533 19.68 17.45 16.89
CA TYR A 533 20.13 18.67 17.56
C TYR A 533 19.71 19.90 16.75
N GLY A 534 19.62 21.08 17.39
CA GLY A 534 19.33 22.36 16.73
C GLY A 534 17.86 22.62 16.38
N TRP A 535 16.93 22.08 17.18
CA TRP A 535 15.49 22.20 16.96
C TRP A 535 14.83 23.37 17.70
N ASP A 536 15.60 24.12 18.49
CA ASP A 536 15.14 25.22 19.32
C ASP A 536 14.75 26.49 18.55
N ASP A 537 15.15 26.64 17.28
CA ASP A 537 14.78 27.80 16.46
C ASP A 537 13.39 27.70 15.79
N MET A 538 12.68 26.59 15.96
CA MET A 538 11.38 26.36 15.33
C MET A 538 10.25 26.49 16.35
N PRO A 539 9.51 27.62 16.39
CA PRO A 539 8.36 27.79 17.30
C PRO A 539 7.21 26.83 17.01
N GLN A 540 7.03 26.40 15.76
CA GLN A 540 6.00 25.43 15.37
C GLN A 540 6.64 24.25 14.66
N ILE A 541 6.32 23.04 15.11
CA ILE A 541 6.81 21.78 14.55
C ILE A 541 5.65 20.78 14.54
N PHE A 542 5.47 20.08 13.42
CA PHE A 542 4.44 19.06 13.26
C PHE A 542 4.94 17.94 12.36
N ALA A 543 4.36 16.75 12.50
CA ALA A 543 4.69 15.59 11.67
C ALA A 543 3.56 15.26 10.71
N ALA A 544 3.93 14.76 9.53
CA ALA A 544 3.00 14.19 8.57
C ALA A 544 2.86 12.66 8.73
N GLY A 545 3.45 12.06 9.76
CA GLY A 545 3.55 10.60 9.88
C GLY A 545 4.81 10.04 9.24
N ASP A 546 5.09 8.75 9.47
CA ASP A 546 6.22 8.00 8.88
C ASP A 546 7.60 8.69 8.95
N GLY A 547 7.86 9.45 10.01
CA GLY A 547 9.12 10.17 10.19
C GLY A 547 9.28 11.47 9.39
N TYR A 548 8.27 11.91 8.64
CA TYR A 548 8.29 13.20 7.95
C TYR A 548 7.88 14.32 8.90
N ILE A 549 8.78 15.28 9.09
CA ILE A 549 8.65 16.37 10.06
C ILE A 549 8.80 17.71 9.35
N TYR A 550 7.96 18.66 9.73
CA TYR A 550 8.00 20.03 9.24
C TYR A 550 8.22 20.97 10.43
N GLY A 551 9.11 21.94 10.25
CA GLY A 551 9.37 22.97 11.24
C GLY A 551 9.28 24.35 10.61
N ILE A 552 8.55 25.25 11.24
CA ILE A 552 8.48 26.66 10.84
C ILE A 552 9.47 27.42 11.71
N ARG A 553 10.50 28.00 11.10
CA ARG A 553 11.44 28.90 11.79
C ARG A 553 10.78 30.24 12.09
N ARG A 554 11.36 30.99 13.04
CA ARG A 554 10.87 32.33 13.42
C ARG A 554 10.81 33.33 12.28
N ASN A 555 11.63 33.15 11.25
CA ASN A 555 11.64 33.99 10.04
C ASN A 555 10.60 33.56 9.00
N GLY A 556 9.72 32.60 9.31
CA GLY A 556 8.68 32.10 8.41
C GLY A 556 9.14 31.05 7.41
N ASP A 557 10.39 30.58 7.50
CA ASP A 557 10.87 29.51 6.63
C ASP A 557 10.31 28.16 7.05
N LEU A 558 9.70 27.45 6.11
CA LEU A 558 9.27 26.07 6.30
C LEU A 558 10.44 25.14 5.97
N MET A 559 10.84 24.38 6.97
CA MET A 559 11.88 23.37 6.93
C MET A 559 11.23 21.99 6.81
N TRP A 560 11.84 21.10 6.04
CA TRP A 560 11.42 19.70 5.91
C TRP A 560 12.50 18.75 6.37
N PHE A 561 12.08 17.72 7.09
CA PHE A 561 12.94 16.68 7.58
C PHE A 561 12.32 15.30 7.35
N HIS A 562 13.18 14.29 7.17
CA HIS A 562 12.76 12.90 7.13
C HIS A 562 13.66 12.04 8.01
N HIS A 563 13.09 11.59 9.13
CA HIS A 563 13.71 10.72 10.11
C HIS A 563 13.50 9.26 9.69
N LEU A 564 14.51 8.65 9.07
CA LEU A 564 14.44 7.25 8.60
C LEU A 564 14.35 6.26 9.77
N GLY A 565 14.88 6.62 10.93
CA GLY A 565 14.85 5.79 12.14
C GLY A 565 13.59 5.96 13.00
N TRP A 566 12.52 6.57 12.48
CA TRP A 566 11.35 6.96 13.28
C TRP A 566 10.62 5.81 13.98
N GLU A 567 10.67 4.58 13.48
CA GLU A 567 9.99 3.44 14.12
C GLU A 567 10.74 2.96 15.38
N ALA A 568 12.07 2.99 15.34
CA ALA A 568 12.94 2.42 16.37
C ALA A 568 13.70 3.48 17.20
N GLY A 569 13.60 4.76 16.81
CA GLY A 569 14.30 5.88 17.44
C GLY A 569 15.80 5.90 17.18
N THR A 570 16.27 5.30 16.08
CA THR A 570 17.68 5.44 15.67
C THR A 570 17.89 6.82 15.05
N PRO A 571 19.01 7.53 15.32
CA PRO A 571 19.24 8.91 14.85
C PRO A 571 19.59 8.98 13.35
N THR A 572 18.87 8.23 12.51
CA THR A 572 19.14 8.09 11.08
C THR A 572 18.19 8.99 10.31
N TRP A 573 18.75 9.84 9.45
CA TRP A 573 18.00 10.81 8.66
C TRP A 573 18.26 10.66 7.17
N GLU A 574 17.32 11.11 6.35
CA GLU A 574 17.54 11.20 4.91
C GLU A 574 18.67 12.19 4.58
N VAL A 575 19.47 11.86 3.57
CA VAL A 575 20.47 12.78 3.01
C VAL A 575 19.78 14.06 2.53
N ASN A 576 20.33 15.22 2.86
CA ASN A 576 19.74 16.54 2.59
C ASN A 576 18.37 16.77 3.28
N THR A 577 18.15 16.14 4.42
CA THR A 577 17.10 16.56 5.37
C THR A 577 17.40 17.95 5.95
N GLY A 578 16.41 18.59 6.58
CA GLY A 578 16.57 19.88 7.24
C GLY A 578 16.74 21.04 6.26
N VAL A 579 16.14 20.91 5.08
CA VAL A 579 16.19 21.90 4.01
C VAL A 579 14.98 22.82 4.08
N LYS A 580 15.22 24.09 3.71
CA LYS A 580 14.14 25.05 3.50
C LYS A 580 13.40 24.70 2.21
N ILE A 581 12.08 24.59 2.29
CA ILE A 581 11.21 24.21 1.16
C ILE A 581 10.15 25.26 0.82
N ALA A 582 9.92 26.25 1.69
CA ALA A 582 9.06 27.41 1.44
C ALA A 582 9.36 28.56 2.43
N SER A 583 8.75 29.72 2.22
CA SER A 583 8.80 30.90 3.11
C SER A 583 7.39 31.46 3.35
N GLY A 584 7.25 32.35 4.33
CA GLY A 584 5.99 33.03 4.67
C GLY A 584 5.01 32.18 5.50
N TRP A 585 5.48 31.09 6.10
CA TRP A 585 4.65 30.19 6.90
C TRP A 585 4.37 30.71 8.32
N ASP A 586 5.09 31.74 8.76
CA ASP A 586 4.80 32.53 9.96
C ASP A 586 3.47 33.28 9.90
N SER A 587 2.89 33.43 8.70
CA SER A 587 1.56 34.03 8.52
C SER A 587 0.38 33.13 8.94
N TYR A 588 0.64 31.84 9.23
CA TYR A 588 -0.40 30.92 9.69
C TYR A 588 -0.49 30.91 11.22
N ALA A 589 -1.70 31.17 11.72
CA ALA A 589 -2.03 31.01 13.13
C ALA A 589 -1.93 29.55 13.59
N PHE A 590 -2.38 28.63 12.72
CA PHE A 590 -2.25 27.19 12.92
C PHE A 590 -1.67 26.54 11.66
N ALA A 591 -0.69 25.67 11.82
CA ALA A 591 -0.15 24.87 10.72
C ALA A 591 -0.01 23.40 11.16
N PHE A 592 -0.45 22.50 10.30
CA PHE A 592 -0.37 21.06 10.56
C PHE A 592 -0.39 20.26 9.26
N ALA A 593 0.02 18.99 9.35
CA ALA A 593 -0.08 18.06 8.24
C ALA A 593 -1.20 17.06 8.48
N ARG A 594 -1.77 16.56 7.37
CA ARG A 594 -2.50 15.30 7.42
C ARG A 594 -1.50 14.18 7.76
N GLN A 595 -1.78 13.42 8.81
CA GLN A 595 -0.91 12.32 9.23
C GLN A 595 -1.17 11.08 8.35
N THR A 596 -0.09 10.51 7.82
CA THR A 596 -0.03 9.19 7.17
C THR A 596 0.53 8.20 8.18
N THR A 597 -0.32 7.33 8.70
CA THR A 597 0.03 6.34 9.74
C THR A 597 -0.59 4.99 9.39
N SER A 598 -0.49 4.02 10.29
CA SER A 598 -1.22 2.76 10.16
C SER A 598 -2.76 2.91 10.22
N ASP A 599 -3.28 4.08 10.61
CA ASP A 599 -4.72 4.36 10.58
C ASP A 599 -5.15 4.82 9.19
N LEU A 600 -5.80 3.94 8.43
CA LEU A 600 -6.57 4.35 7.26
C LEU A 600 -8.11 4.16 7.51
N GLY A 601 -8.91 4.88 6.74
CA GLY A 601 -10.32 5.09 7.05
C GLY A 601 -11.18 4.06 6.39
N SER A 602 -12.08 3.42 7.13
CA SER A 602 -13.27 2.82 6.51
C SER A 602 -14.15 3.96 6.02
N ASN A 603 -14.02 4.32 4.73
CA ASN A 603 -14.99 4.98 3.85
C ASN A 603 -14.25 5.75 2.73
N ASN A 604 -14.21 5.14 1.55
CA ASN A 604 -14.24 5.69 0.19
C ASN A 604 -13.99 7.22 0.01
N PRO A 605 -12.87 7.63 -0.63
CA PRO A 605 -12.75 8.92 -1.29
C PRO A 605 -12.66 8.85 -2.84
N GLU A 606 -13.06 7.76 -3.50
CA GLU A 606 -13.06 7.68 -4.98
C GLU A 606 -14.38 7.15 -5.56
N VAL A 607 -15.51 7.78 -5.24
CA VAL A 607 -16.67 7.81 -6.15
C VAL A 607 -17.35 9.18 -6.02
N ASP A 608 -16.94 10.14 -6.86
CA ASP A 608 -17.85 10.89 -7.73
C ASP A 608 -17.10 11.95 -8.57
N ILE A 609 -17.53 12.05 -9.83
CA ILE A 609 -17.19 13.00 -10.92
C ILE A 609 -16.21 12.46 -11.97
N VAL A 610 -16.73 11.67 -12.90
CA VAL A 610 -16.86 12.13 -14.29
C VAL A 610 -18.31 11.86 -14.73
N VAL A 611 -19.13 12.90 -14.74
CA VAL A 611 -20.34 12.94 -15.56
C VAL A 611 -19.89 13.14 -17.01
N LYS A 612 -20.08 12.12 -17.83
CA LYS A 612 -20.67 12.24 -19.17
C LYS A 612 -21.55 11.04 -19.42
#